data_AF-A0A959EMB2-F1
#
_entry.id   AF-A0A959EMB2-F1
#
_cell.length_a   1.000
_cell.length_b   1.000
_cell.length_c   1.000
_cell.angle_alpha   90.00
_cell.angle_beta   90.00
_cell.angle_gamma   90.00
#
_symmetry.space_group_name_H-M   'P 1'
#
loop_
_entity.id
_entity.type
_entity.pdbx_description
1 polymer ?
#
loop_
_entity_poly.entity_id
_entity_poly.type
_entity_poly.pdbx_seq_one_letter_code
_entity_poly.pdbx_strand_id
1 'polypeptide(L)'
;MEKNAPLFADFSPVTKKSWLAQIEKDLKGRSPEEFEWQIAENLRMSPFIHAEDYPATPPPITDDRTDNRWEIGEDYEWSSLAGANEALRDGLLHGVQAPRLLPDKVLEPGDLQALLQGVELSYISLHFAGLPGQKELAA
;
A
#
# COMPACT_ATOMS: atom_id res chain seq x y z
N MET A 1 32.50 20.15 20.21
CA MET A 1 32.33 19.09 19.20
C MET A 1 31.91 19.77 17.92
N GLU A 2 32.74 19.69 16.88
CA GLU A 2 32.39 20.27 15.58
C GLU A 2 31.16 19.58 15.02
N LYS A 3 30.19 20.38 14.56
CA LYS A 3 28.96 19.92 13.94
C LYS A 3 29.24 19.58 12.47
N ASN A 4 29.04 18.30 12.14
CA ASN A 4 28.69 17.77 10.81
C ASN A 4 29.47 18.35 9.62
N ALA A 5 30.72 17.90 9.42
CA ALA A 5 31.31 17.99 8.10
C ALA A 5 30.42 17.24 7.08
N PRO A 6 30.12 17.82 5.90
CA PRO A 6 29.31 17.14 4.90
C PRO A 6 29.99 15.84 4.46
N LEU A 7 29.24 14.75 4.44
CA LEU A 7 29.73 13.47 3.92
C LEU A 7 30.21 13.69 2.47
N PHE A 8 31.39 13.16 2.15
CA PHE A 8 31.99 13.21 0.82
C PHE A 8 32.48 14.58 0.33
N ALA A 9 32.73 15.53 1.24
CA ALA A 9 33.25 16.87 0.89
C ALA A 9 34.54 16.88 0.06
N ASP A 10 35.40 15.88 0.26
CA ASP A 10 36.69 15.76 -0.45
C ASP A 10 36.57 15.11 -1.84
N PHE A 11 35.36 14.70 -2.25
CA PHE A 11 35.12 14.01 -3.52
C PHE A 11 34.34 14.91 -4.48
N SER A 12 34.78 14.95 -5.74
CA SER A 12 33.99 15.59 -6.79
C SER A 12 32.70 14.81 -7.04
N PRO A 13 31.57 15.48 -7.34
CA PRO A 13 30.35 14.80 -7.70
C PRO A 13 30.56 13.99 -8.98
N VAL A 14 30.04 12.76 -8.99
CA VAL A 14 30.15 11.84 -10.13
C VAL A 14 28.85 11.93 -10.94
N THR A 15 28.97 12.08 -12.26
CA THR A 15 27.80 12.18 -13.15
C THR A 15 27.19 10.81 -13.45
N LYS A 16 25.91 10.77 -13.85
CA LYS A 16 25.24 9.54 -14.30
C LYS A 16 26.05 8.85 -15.41
N LYS A 17 26.55 9.64 -16.36
CA LYS A 17 27.37 9.15 -17.47
C LYS A 17 28.64 8.45 -17.01
N SER A 18 29.34 9.01 -16.01
CA SER A 18 30.57 8.41 -15.47
C SER A 18 30.28 7.08 -14.77
N TRP A 19 29.16 7.00 -14.04
CA TRP A 19 28.69 5.75 -13.44
C TRP A 19 28.35 4.69 -14.49
N LEU A 20 27.59 5.05 -15.53
CA LEU A 20 27.23 4.12 -16.61
C LEU A 20 28.46 3.58 -17.34
N ALA A 21 29.45 4.44 -17.62
CA ALA A 21 30.71 4.01 -18.25
C ALA A 21 31.49 3.02 -17.38
N GLN A 22 31.50 3.24 -16.06
CA GLN A 22 32.13 2.30 -15.12
C GLN A 22 31.36 0.97 -15.05
N ILE A 23 30.02 1.01 -15.04
CA ILE A 23 29.18 -0.18 -15.08
C ILE A 23 29.44 -1.00 -16.35
N GLU A 24 29.45 -0.37 -17.52
CA GLU A 24 29.73 -1.06 -18.80
C GLU A 24 31.12 -1.73 -18.81
N LYS A 25 32.12 -1.04 -18.25
CA LYS A 25 33.47 -1.58 -18.08
C LYS A 25 33.46 -2.82 -17.18
N ASP A 26 32.76 -2.76 -16.05
CA ASP A 26 32.68 -3.87 -15.09
C ASP A 26 31.87 -5.05 -15.64
N LEU A 27 30.89 -4.77 -16.51
CA LEU A 27 30.13 -5.73 -17.28
C LEU A 27 30.91 -6.33 -18.46
N LYS A 28 32.20 -5.98 -18.63
CA LYS A 28 33.08 -6.45 -19.70
C LYS A 28 32.51 -6.18 -21.10
N GLY A 29 31.84 -5.04 -21.28
CA GLY A 29 31.25 -4.62 -22.56
C GLY A 29 29.86 -5.20 -22.85
N ARG A 30 29.22 -5.89 -21.90
CA ARG A 30 27.78 -6.19 -21.99
C ARG A 30 26.96 -4.94 -21.75
N SER A 31 25.81 -4.82 -22.42
CA SER A 31 24.94 -3.66 -22.27
C SER A 31 24.29 -3.66 -20.87
N PRO A 32 24.29 -2.53 -20.13
CA PRO A 32 23.51 -2.39 -18.90
C PRO A 32 22.00 -2.63 -19.11
N GLU A 33 21.50 -2.42 -20.32
CA GLU A 33 20.09 -2.65 -20.69
C GLU A 33 19.67 -4.12 -20.54
N GLU A 34 20.62 -5.07 -20.61
CA GLU A 34 20.37 -6.50 -20.37
C GLU A 34 19.88 -6.78 -18.94
N PHE A 35 20.07 -5.83 -18.02
CA PHE A 35 19.69 -5.94 -16.61
C PHE A 35 18.42 -5.14 -16.28
N GLU A 36 17.76 -4.55 -17.26
CA GLU A 36 16.46 -3.91 -17.06
C GLU A 36 15.40 -4.92 -16.63
N TRP A 37 14.54 -4.50 -15.71
CA TRP A 37 13.41 -5.30 -15.26
C TRP A 37 12.19 -4.98 -16.13
N GLN A 38 11.67 -6.00 -16.82
CA GLN A 38 10.39 -5.91 -17.52
C GLN A 38 9.26 -6.21 -16.53
N ILE A 39 8.59 -5.16 -16.03
CA ILE A 39 7.54 -5.28 -15.00
C ILE A 39 6.18 -5.58 -15.63
N ALA A 40 5.86 -4.91 -16.74
CA ALA A 40 4.64 -5.12 -17.54
C ALA A 40 4.94 -4.77 -19.01
N GLU A 41 4.06 -5.09 -19.97
CA GLU A 41 4.31 -4.87 -21.41
C GLU A 41 4.85 -3.48 -21.76
N ASN A 42 4.31 -2.44 -21.09
CA ASN A 42 4.66 -1.04 -21.28
C ASN A 42 5.47 -0.44 -20.11
N LEU A 43 6.02 -1.27 -19.22
CA LEU A 43 6.77 -0.81 -18.05
C LEU A 43 8.10 -1.55 -17.91
N ARG A 44 9.18 -0.80 -18.14
CA ARG A 44 10.57 -1.23 -17.93
C ARG A 44 11.22 -0.35 -16.88
N MET A 45 12.07 -0.95 -16.05
CA MET A 45 12.77 -0.25 -14.98
C MET A 45 14.26 -0.55 -15.04
N SER A 46 15.08 0.50 -15.08
CA SER A 46 16.52 0.40 -14.94
C SER A 46 16.91 0.00 -13.51
N PRO A 47 17.86 -0.92 -13.32
CA PRO A 47 18.38 -1.28 -11.99
C PRO A 47 19.29 -0.18 -11.40
N PHE A 48 19.65 0.82 -12.19
CA PHE A 48 20.47 1.95 -11.78
C PHE A 48 19.70 3.26 -11.96
N ILE A 49 19.62 4.03 -10.87
CA ILE A 49 18.98 5.34 -10.80
C ILE A 49 20.03 6.35 -10.33
N HIS A 50 20.01 7.53 -10.92
CA HIS A 50 20.87 8.65 -10.54
C HIS A 50 20.04 9.90 -10.23
N ALA A 51 20.61 10.85 -9.47
CA ALA A 51 19.95 12.13 -9.17
C ALA A 51 19.57 12.92 -10.44
N GLU A 52 20.35 12.75 -11.51
CA GLU A 52 20.08 13.34 -12.83
C GLU A 52 18.78 12.81 -13.48
N ASP A 53 18.27 11.65 -13.07
CA ASP A 53 17.00 11.07 -13.57
C ASP A 53 15.77 11.76 -12.99
N TYR A 54 15.95 12.43 -11.84
CA TYR A 54 14.89 13.12 -11.11
C TYR A 54 15.32 14.58 -10.89
N PRO A 55 15.28 15.42 -11.96
CA PRO A 55 15.70 16.81 -11.87
C PRO A 55 14.89 17.61 -10.84
N ALA A 56 13.68 17.15 -10.54
CA ALA A 56 12.93 17.52 -9.36
C ALA A 56 12.59 16.26 -8.55
N THR A 57 12.72 16.33 -7.24
CA THR A 57 12.23 15.27 -6.35
C THR A 57 10.71 15.21 -6.47
N PRO A 58 10.12 14.07 -6.87
CA PRO A 58 8.68 13.96 -6.90
C PRO A 58 8.13 14.17 -5.47
N PRO A 59 7.01 14.91 -5.33
CA PRO A 59 6.40 15.06 -4.02
C PRO A 59 5.94 13.69 -3.50
N PRO A 60 5.95 13.48 -2.18
CA PRO A 60 5.38 12.26 -1.62
C PRO A 60 3.89 12.18 -1.97
N ILE A 61 3.40 10.97 -2.24
CA ILE A 61 1.96 10.71 -2.38
C ILE A 61 1.40 10.59 -0.97
N THR A 62 0.85 11.68 -0.46
CA THR A 62 0.30 11.73 0.90
C THR A 62 -1.21 11.70 0.95
N ASP A 63 -1.93 12.02 -0.13
CA ASP A 63 -3.40 12.10 -0.15
C ASP A 63 -3.94 12.93 1.04
N ASP A 64 -3.39 14.15 1.20
CA ASP A 64 -3.62 15.07 2.33
C ASP A 64 -3.32 14.52 3.75
N ARG A 65 -2.74 13.32 3.85
CA ARG A 65 -2.39 12.69 5.13
C ARG A 65 -1.27 13.46 5.83
N THR A 66 -1.51 13.80 7.09
CA THR A 66 -0.59 14.56 7.95
C THR A 66 0.23 13.67 8.89
N ASP A 67 -0.12 12.39 9.00
CA ASP A 67 0.57 11.39 9.81
C ASP A 67 0.67 10.03 9.09
N ASN A 68 1.17 9.00 9.76
CA ASN A 68 1.23 7.63 9.22
C ASN A 68 0.44 6.65 10.09
N ARG A 69 -0.73 7.06 10.59
CA ARG A 69 -1.62 6.16 11.34
C ARG A 69 -2.38 5.29 10.35
N TRP A 70 -2.01 4.01 10.31
CA TRP A 70 -2.75 2.97 9.61
C TRP A 70 -3.48 2.10 10.63
N GLU A 71 -4.60 1.54 10.21
CA GLU A 71 -5.38 0.59 11.02
C GLU A 71 -5.14 -0.83 10.51
N ILE A 72 -5.07 -1.79 11.43
CA ILE A 72 -5.03 -3.22 11.09
C ILE A 72 -6.42 -3.61 10.59
N GLY A 73 -6.56 -3.79 9.27
CA GLY A 73 -7.78 -4.26 8.65
C GLY A 73 -7.74 -5.76 8.34
N GLU A 74 -8.90 -6.41 8.45
CA GLU A 74 -9.11 -7.79 8.03
C GLU A 74 -10.45 -7.89 7.28
N ASP A 75 -10.45 -8.70 6.23
CA ASP A 75 -11.64 -9.00 5.44
C ASP A 75 -12.41 -10.17 6.04
N TYR A 76 -13.72 -9.98 6.24
CA TYR A 76 -14.60 -11.02 6.76
C TYR A 76 -15.61 -11.43 5.69
N GLU A 77 -15.43 -12.63 5.15
CA GLU A 77 -16.41 -13.36 4.34
C GLU A 77 -17.09 -14.41 5.21
N TRP A 78 -18.36 -14.73 4.95
CA TRP A 78 -19.09 -15.69 5.77
C TRP A 78 -20.15 -16.49 5.02
N SER A 79 -20.45 -17.66 5.56
CA SER A 79 -21.58 -18.51 5.15
C SER A 79 -22.74 -18.47 6.15
N SER A 80 -22.54 -17.90 7.34
CA SER A 80 -23.56 -17.71 8.37
C SER A 80 -23.26 -16.48 9.24
N LEU A 81 -24.30 -15.78 9.67
CA LEU A 81 -24.16 -14.57 10.50
C LEU A 81 -23.55 -14.87 11.88
N ALA A 82 -23.85 -16.04 12.45
CA ALA A 82 -23.30 -16.45 13.74
C ALA A 82 -21.78 -16.66 13.67
N GLY A 83 -21.32 -17.40 12.65
CA GLY A 83 -19.88 -17.60 12.43
C GLY A 83 -19.16 -16.30 12.09
N ALA A 84 -19.82 -15.40 11.35
CA ALA A 84 -19.28 -14.08 11.04
C ALA A 84 -19.09 -13.22 12.29
N ASN A 85 -20.07 -13.20 13.21
CA ASN A 85 -19.95 -12.50 14.48
C ASN A 85 -18.83 -13.07 15.35
N GLU A 86 -18.72 -14.39 15.44
CA GLU A 86 -17.66 -15.06 16.20
C GLU A 86 -16.27 -14.70 15.66
N ALA A 87 -16.07 -14.81 14.34
CA ALA A 87 -14.83 -14.45 13.68
C ALA A 87 -14.48 -12.96 13.86
N LEU A 88 -15.45 -12.07 13.68
CA LEU A 88 -15.27 -10.64 13.88
C LEU A 88 -14.80 -10.32 15.31
N ARG A 89 -15.45 -10.91 16.31
CA ARG A 89 -15.09 -10.68 17.72
C ARG A 89 -13.72 -11.26 18.06
N ASP A 90 -13.37 -12.41 17.49
CA ASP A 90 -12.04 -13.00 17.66
C ASP A 90 -10.95 -12.10 17.07
N GLY A 91 -11.14 -11.61 15.84
CA GLY A 91 -10.18 -10.69 15.21
C GLY A 91 -10.03 -9.38 15.98
N LEU A 92 -11.13 -8.81 16.46
CA LEU A 92 -11.10 -7.62 17.33
C LEU A 92 -10.35 -7.87 18.64
N LEU A 93 -10.47 -9.06 19.23
CA LEU A 93 -9.72 -9.46 20.42
C LEU A 93 -8.22 -9.60 20.12
N HIS A 94 -7.86 -9.94 18.89
CA HIS A 94 -6.49 -10.17 18.43
C HIS A 94 -5.87 -8.99 17.67
N GLY A 95 -6.48 -7.80 17.74
CA GLY A 95 -5.86 -6.54 17.30
C GLY A 95 -6.33 -5.99 15.96
N VAL A 96 -7.39 -6.54 15.37
CA VAL A 96 -8.08 -5.89 14.24
C VAL A 96 -8.69 -4.58 14.71
N GLN A 97 -8.50 -3.53 13.92
CA GLN A 97 -8.95 -2.15 14.19
C GLN A 97 -9.98 -1.68 13.17
N ALA A 98 -9.84 -2.14 11.92
CA ALA A 98 -10.67 -1.73 10.79
C ALA A 98 -11.27 -2.94 10.03
N PRO A 99 -12.16 -3.73 10.65
CA PRO A 99 -12.77 -4.89 9.99
C PRO A 99 -13.57 -4.45 8.76
N ARG A 100 -13.38 -5.17 7.65
CA ARG A 100 -14.15 -4.96 6.41
C ARG A 100 -15.05 -6.16 6.16
N LEU A 101 -16.35 -5.93 6.27
CA LEU A 101 -17.38 -6.94 6.09
C LEU A 101 -17.69 -7.10 4.59
N LEU A 102 -17.67 -8.33 4.10
CA LEU A 102 -17.91 -8.69 2.70
C LEU A 102 -19.22 -9.51 2.57
N PRO A 103 -20.39 -8.86 2.68
CA PRO A 103 -21.67 -9.54 2.51
C PRO A 103 -21.84 -10.09 1.09
N ASP A 104 -22.38 -11.31 1.00
CA ASP A 104 -22.78 -11.97 -0.24
C ASP A 104 -24.23 -11.66 -0.66
N LYS A 105 -24.99 -11.02 0.22
CA LYS A 105 -26.40 -10.61 0.04
C LYS A 105 -26.70 -9.30 0.77
N VAL A 106 -27.78 -8.63 0.38
CA VAL A 106 -28.27 -7.46 1.11
C VAL A 106 -28.57 -7.88 2.56
N LEU A 107 -28.01 -7.12 3.51
CA LEU A 107 -28.22 -7.34 4.94
C LEU A 107 -29.45 -6.57 5.41
N GLU A 108 -30.39 -7.29 6.01
CA GLU A 108 -31.52 -6.67 6.68
C GLU A 108 -31.09 -6.10 8.05
N PRO A 109 -31.85 -5.17 8.65
CA PRO A 109 -31.52 -4.62 9.98
C PRO A 109 -31.29 -5.69 11.06
N GLY A 110 -32.05 -6.80 11.01
CA GLY A 110 -31.85 -7.93 11.92
C GLY A 110 -30.55 -8.70 11.68
N ASP A 111 -30.10 -8.79 10.42
CA ASP A 111 -28.83 -9.43 10.08
C ASP A 111 -27.65 -8.60 10.62
N LEU A 112 -27.72 -7.27 10.47
CA LEU A 112 -26.72 -6.35 11.02
C LEU A 112 -26.67 -6.41 12.55
N GLN A 113 -27.82 -6.51 13.21
CA GLN A 113 -27.88 -6.63 14.67
C GLN A 113 -27.22 -7.93 15.15
N ALA A 114 -27.45 -9.06 14.45
CA ALA A 114 -26.81 -10.33 14.76
C ALA A 114 -25.29 -10.30 14.49
N LEU A 115 -24.89 -9.73 13.35
CA LEU A 115 -23.49 -9.66 12.93
C LEU A 115 -22.64 -8.80 13.87
N LEU A 116 -23.18 -7.69 14.36
CA LEU A 116 -22.48 -6.73 15.21
C LEU A 116 -22.76 -6.93 16.71
N GLN A 117 -23.40 -8.05 17.07
CA GLN A 117 -23.71 -8.34 18.48
C GLN A 117 -22.44 -8.41 19.32
N GLY A 118 -22.35 -7.59 20.37
CA GLY A 118 -21.19 -7.56 21.27
C GLY A 118 -19.95 -6.85 20.69
N VAL A 119 -20.12 -6.11 19.59
CA VAL A 119 -19.08 -5.26 19.01
C VAL A 119 -19.33 -3.80 19.43
N GLU A 120 -18.32 -3.16 20.02
CA GLU A 120 -18.42 -1.76 20.45
C GLU A 120 -17.94 -0.83 19.33
N LEU A 121 -18.89 -0.30 18.56
CA LEU A 121 -18.63 0.51 17.36
C LEU A 121 -17.94 1.84 17.65
N SER A 122 -17.97 2.34 18.89
CA SER A 122 -17.29 3.59 19.25
C SER A 122 -15.75 3.51 19.21
N TYR A 123 -15.19 2.30 19.20
CA TYR A 123 -13.73 2.07 19.17
C TYR A 123 -13.23 1.46 17.85
N ILE A 124 -14.09 1.16 16.88
CA ILE A 124 -13.70 0.45 15.66
C ILE A 124 -14.12 1.18 14.39
N SER A 125 -13.25 1.13 13.38
CA SER A 125 -13.55 1.62 12.04
C SER A 125 -14.23 0.50 11.24
N LEU A 126 -15.55 0.56 11.10
CA LEU A 126 -16.30 -0.49 10.40
C LEU A 126 -16.44 -0.19 8.92
N HIS A 127 -15.98 -1.09 8.06
CA HIS A 127 -16.09 -0.97 6.60
C HIS A 127 -16.96 -2.07 6.00
N PHE A 128 -17.57 -1.77 4.85
CA PHE A 128 -18.29 -2.73 4.02
C PHE A 128 -17.73 -2.68 2.60
N ALA A 129 -17.58 -3.84 1.98
CA ALA A 129 -17.28 -3.94 0.56
C ALA A 129 -18.01 -5.13 -0.05
N GLY A 130 -18.07 -5.20 -1.38
CA GLY A 130 -18.92 -6.17 -2.06
C GLY A 130 -20.34 -5.64 -2.28
N LEU A 131 -21.13 -6.45 -2.99
CA LEU A 131 -22.43 -6.11 -3.59
C LEU A 131 -22.41 -4.79 -4.39
N PRO A 132 -22.12 -4.85 -5.70
CA PRO A 132 -22.48 -3.73 -6.57
C PRO A 132 -23.99 -3.51 -6.38
N GLY A 133 -24.38 -2.33 -5.91
CA GLY A 133 -25.79 -1.97 -5.84
C GLY A 133 -26.45 -2.34 -7.16
N GLN A 134 -27.51 -3.13 -7.10
CA GLN A 134 -28.45 -3.15 -8.22
C GLN A 134 -28.85 -1.70 -8.42
N LYS A 135 -28.42 -1.11 -9.53
CA LYS A 135 -28.93 0.19 -9.97
C LYS A 135 -30.42 0.03 -10.22
N GLU A 136 -31.25 0.32 -9.23
CA GLU A 136 -32.55 0.92 -9.49
C GLU A 136 -32.39 2.43 -9.35
N LEU A 137 -31.91 3.05 -10.42
CA LEU A 137 -32.20 4.45 -10.69
C LEU A 137 -33.65 4.49 -11.19
N ALA A 138 -34.60 4.49 -10.26
CA ALA A 138 -36.00 4.79 -10.53
C ALA A 138 -36.27 6.25 -10.15
N ALA A 139 -36.36 7.10 -11.17
CA ALA A 139 -37.18 8.30 -11.20
C ALA A 139 -37.74 8.44 -12.63
#